data_AF-A0A7S2PUB6-F1
#
_entry.id   AF-A0A7S2PUB6-F1
#
_cell.length_a   1.000
_cell.length_b   1.000
_cell.length_c   1.000
_cell.angle_alpha   90.00
_cell.angle_beta   90.00
_cell.angle_gamma   90.00
#
_symmetry.space_group_name_H-M   'P 1'
#
loop_
_entity.id
_entity.type
_entity.pdbx_description
1 polymer ?
#
loop_
_entity_poly.entity_id
_entity_poly.type
_entity_poly.pdbx_seq_one_letter_code
_entity_poly.pdbx_strand_id
1 'polypeptide(L)'
;MMKRIFEDPLATRACAQPRMLDTLNSFEATLDKVQKSLNDYLEKKRQTFPRFYFLSNDDLLEILGQARDPEQVQKHIKKCFEGVKNLELQPPSQNRRWEAIGLIAHDQE
;
A
#
# COMPACT_ATOMS: atom_id res chain seq x y z
N MET A 1 -15.53 17.97 11.33
CA MET A 1 -16.06 18.48 10.05
C MET A 1 -17.05 17.49 9.43
N MET A 2 -16.63 16.31 8.96
CA MET A 2 -17.54 15.35 8.27
C MET A 2 -18.79 14.95 9.09
N LYS A 3 -18.67 14.67 10.40
CA LYS A 3 -19.83 14.35 11.26
C LYS A 3 -20.88 15.47 11.29
N ARG A 4 -20.44 16.74 11.30
CA ARG A 4 -21.35 17.90 11.32
C ARG A 4 -22.00 18.16 9.97
N ILE A 5 -21.29 17.91 8.87
CA ILE A 5 -21.85 17.96 7.51
C ILE A 5 -22.87 16.84 7.30
N PHE A 6 -22.66 15.69 7.95
CA PHE A 6 -23.61 14.59 7.95
C PHE A 6 -24.88 14.92 8.75
N GLU A 7 -24.78 15.70 9.83
CA GLU A 7 -25.91 16.15 10.65
C GLU A 7 -26.74 17.28 9.98
N ASP A 8 -26.11 18.21 9.26
CA ASP A 8 -26.80 19.23 8.45
C ASP A 8 -26.23 19.25 7.01
N PRO A 9 -26.92 18.57 6.06
CA PRO A 9 -26.43 18.36 4.69
C PRO A 9 -26.63 19.59 3.79
N LEU A 10 -27.22 20.69 4.28
CA LEU A 10 -27.36 21.91 3.49
C LEU A 10 -25.99 22.50 3.17
N ALA A 11 -25.57 22.39 1.90
CA ALA A 11 -24.26 22.85 1.43
C ALA A 11 -23.96 24.31 1.79
N THR A 12 -24.97 25.19 1.72
CA THR A 12 -24.83 26.60 2.10
C THR A 12 -24.49 26.78 3.58
N ARG A 13 -25.09 25.98 4.47
CA ARG A 13 -24.82 26.01 5.91
C ARG A 13 -23.49 25.37 6.26
N ALA A 14 -23.12 24.28 5.58
CA ALA A 14 -21.82 23.66 5.72
C ALA A 14 -20.70 24.62 5.30
N CYS A 15 -20.83 25.28 4.14
CA CYS A 15 -19.84 26.23 3.64
C CYS A 15 -19.80 27.55 4.42
N ALA A 16 -20.92 27.97 5.02
CA ALA A 16 -21.00 29.18 5.84
C ALA A 16 -20.38 29.03 7.25
N GLN A 17 -19.84 27.85 7.58
CA GLN A 17 -19.20 27.65 8.88
C GLN A 17 -17.96 28.55 9.03
N PRO A 18 -17.74 29.14 10.22
CA PRO A 18 -16.57 29.95 10.47
C PRO A 18 -15.27 29.16 10.23
N ARG A 19 -14.31 29.80 9.55
CA ARG A 19 -12.96 29.25 9.28
C ARG A 19 -12.96 27.94 8.48
N MET A 20 -14.05 27.64 7.76
CA MET A 20 -14.14 26.43 6.93
C MET A 20 -13.04 26.39 5.86
N LEU A 21 -12.85 27.50 5.15
CA LEU A 21 -11.81 27.62 4.12
C LEU A 21 -10.40 27.45 4.70
N ASP A 22 -10.08 28.13 5.80
CA ASP A 22 -8.76 28.01 6.47
C ASP A 22 -8.48 26.56 6.91
N THR A 23 -9.52 25.88 7.42
CA THR A 23 -9.41 24.50 7.88
C THR A 23 -9.16 23.54 6.71
N LEU A 24 -9.88 23.72 5.60
CA LEU A 24 -9.69 22.94 4.39
C LEU A 24 -8.30 23.14 3.79
N ASN A 25 -7.82 24.38 3.68
CA ASN A 25 -6.48 24.69 3.18
C ASN A 25 -5.39 24.09 4.09
N SER A 26 -5.61 24.07 5.41
CA SER A 26 -4.70 23.41 6.36
C SER A 26 -4.67 21.90 6.16
N PHE A 27 -5.82 21.28 5.90
CA PHE A 27 -5.91 19.85 5.60
C PHE A 27 -5.27 19.49 4.27
N GLU A 28 -5.49 20.29 3.22
CA GLU A 28 -4.80 20.15 1.93
C GLU A 28 -3.28 20.17 2.11
N ALA A 29 -2.76 21.20 2.77
CA ALA A 29 -1.31 21.32 3.03
C ALA A 29 -0.75 20.16 3.87
N THR A 30 -1.56 19.58 4.76
CA THR A 30 -1.16 18.41 5.55
C THR A 30 -1.18 17.14 4.71
N LEU A 31 -2.21 16.95 3.88
CA LEU A 31 -2.33 15.81 2.98
C LEU A 31 -1.20 15.79 1.96
N ASP A 32 -0.85 16.94 1.37
CA ASP A 32 0.27 17.06 0.44
C ASP A 32 1.60 16.62 1.08
N LYS A 33 1.84 17.02 2.33
CA LYS A 33 3.05 16.61 3.07
C LYS A 33 3.08 15.10 3.31
N VAL A 34 1.94 14.52 3.69
CA VAL A 34 1.82 13.08 3.93
C VAL A 34 2.02 12.32 2.62
N GLN A 35 1.38 12.74 1.54
CA GLN A 35 1.49 12.12 0.23
C GLN A 35 2.91 12.19 -0.32
N LYS A 36 3.59 13.33 -0.17
CA LYS A 36 5.00 13.46 -0.54
C LYS A 36 5.89 12.51 0.26
N SER A 37 5.73 12.51 1.58
CA SER A 37 6.53 11.64 2.46
C SER A 37 6.30 10.15 2.16
N LEU A 38 5.07 9.78 1.81
CA LEU A 38 4.71 8.44 1.40
C LEU A 38 5.41 8.05 0.09
N ASN A 39 5.35 8.93 -0.92
CA ASN A 39 6.03 8.70 -2.20
C ASN A 39 7.54 8.57 -2.04
N ASP A 40 8.16 9.44 -1.25
CA ASP A 40 9.60 9.38 -0.95
C ASP A 40 9.97 8.06 -0.25
N TYR A 41 9.12 7.59 0.67
CA TYR A 41 9.31 6.30 1.33
C TYR A 41 9.19 5.11 0.37
N LEU A 42 8.18 5.11 -0.51
CA LEU A 42 8.00 4.06 -1.51
C LEU A 42 9.18 4.03 -2.50
N GLU A 43 9.65 5.19 -2.94
CA GLU A 43 10.80 5.30 -3.85
C GLU A 43 12.08 4.75 -3.20
N LYS A 44 12.32 5.05 -1.93
CA LYS A 44 13.45 4.47 -1.18
C LYS A 44 13.37 2.93 -1.11
N LYS A 45 12.17 2.37 -0.98
CA LYS A 45 11.97 0.91 -1.01
C LYS A 45 12.25 0.33 -2.41
N ARG A 46 11.83 1.02 -3.48
CA ARG A 46 12.15 0.63 -4.86
C ARG A 46 13.65 0.68 -5.16
N GLN A 47 14.36 1.68 -4.67
CA GLN A 47 15.81 1.76 -4.83
C GLN A 47 16.54 0.60 -4.13
N THR A 48 16.02 0.15 -2.98
CA THR A 48 16.60 -0.98 -2.23
C THR A 48 16.35 -2.32 -2.95
N PHE A 49 15.19 -2.45 -3.60
CA PHE A 49 14.83 -3.65 -4.36
C PHE A 49 14.18 -3.26 -5.69
N PRO A 50 14.98 -3.16 -6.78
CA PRO A 50 14.52 -2.61 -8.06
C PRO A 50 13.33 -3.36 -8.70
N ARG A 51 13.03 -4.60 -8.31
CA ARG A 51 11.85 -5.30 -8.83
C ARG A 51 10.53 -4.66 -8.36
N PHE A 52 10.53 -3.85 -7.30
CA PHE A 52 9.36 -3.07 -6.91
C PHE A 52 9.00 -1.93 -7.88
N TYR A 53 9.85 -1.61 -8.87
CA TYR A 53 9.45 -0.72 -9.96
C TYR A 53 8.37 -1.34 -10.86
N PHE A 54 8.22 -2.67 -10.89
CA PHE A 54 7.14 -3.35 -11.61
C PHE A 54 5.80 -3.35 -10.86
N LEU A 55 5.77 -2.80 -9.64
CA LEU A 55 4.57 -2.72 -8.81
C LEU A 55 3.99 -1.31 -8.79
N SER A 56 2.66 -1.22 -8.77
CA SER A 56 1.95 0.02 -8.46
C SER A 56 2.20 0.45 -7.01
N ASN A 57 1.89 1.70 -6.67
CA ASN A 57 2.03 2.19 -5.29
C ASN A 57 1.12 1.40 -4.34
N ASP A 58 -0.09 1.05 -4.77
CA ASP A 58 -1.05 0.28 -3.97
C ASP A 58 -0.54 -1.15 -3.74
N ASP A 59 -0.03 -1.81 -4.78
CA ASP A 59 0.60 -3.14 -4.67
C ASP A 59 1.77 -3.12 -3.67
N LEU A 60 2.63 -2.09 -3.76
CA LEU A 60 3.78 -1.97 -2.88
C LEU A 60 3.37 -1.72 -1.43
N LEU A 61 2.32 -0.92 -1.20
CA LEU A 61 1.78 -0.70 0.13
C LEU A 61 1.16 -1.97 0.72
N GLU A 62 0.48 -2.76 -0.09
CA GLU A 62 -0.09 -4.04 0.34
C GLU A 62 1.01 -5.02 0.76
N ILE A 63 2.09 -5.14 -0.03
CA ILE A 63 3.28 -5.93 0.37
C ILE A 63 3.88 -5.41 1.68
N LEU A 64 4.04 -4.10 1.85
CA LEU A 64 4.64 -3.53 3.06
C LEU A 64 3.75 -3.72 4.29
N GLY A 65 2.42 -3.67 4.12
CA GLY A 65 1.44 -3.90 5.18
C GLY A 65 1.31 -5.39 5.56
N GLN A 66 1.46 -6.29 4.59
CA GLN A 66 1.32 -7.73 4.75
C GLN A 66 2.67 -8.47 4.77
N ALA A 67 3.79 -7.77 4.93
CA ALA A 67 5.14 -8.35 4.85
C ALA A 67 5.42 -9.51 5.83
N ARG A 68 4.57 -9.69 6.85
CA ARG A 68 4.64 -10.79 7.83
C ARG A 68 3.87 -12.04 7.41
N ASP A 69 3.02 -11.91 6.40
CA ASP A 69 2.21 -12.99 5.83
C ASP A 69 2.63 -13.22 4.38
N PRO A 70 3.55 -14.17 4.13
CA PRO A 70 4.08 -14.37 2.79
C PRO A 70 3.08 -14.98 1.83
N GLU A 71 2.01 -15.65 2.30
CA GLU A 71 0.94 -16.12 1.42
C GLU A 71 0.24 -14.94 0.74
N GLN A 72 0.05 -13.84 1.47
CA GLN A 72 -0.50 -12.63 0.89
C GLN A 72 0.46 -11.92 -0.06
N VAL A 73 1.78 -12.02 0.18
CA VAL A 73 2.79 -11.41 -0.71
C VAL A 73 2.86 -12.13 -2.06
N GLN A 74 2.54 -13.43 -2.12
CA GLN A 74 2.57 -14.26 -3.35
C GLN A 74 1.86 -13.61 -4.55
N LYS A 75 0.69 -12.99 -4.31
CA LYS A 75 -0.12 -12.39 -5.39
C LYS A 75 0.60 -11.28 -6.15
N HIS A 76 1.60 -10.66 -5.54
CA HIS A 76 2.42 -9.61 -6.16
C HIS A 76 3.74 -10.15 -6.73
N ILE A 77 4.20 -11.34 -6.34
CA ILE A 77 5.47 -11.93 -6.82
C ILE A 77 5.44 -12.13 -8.34
N LYS A 78 4.32 -12.60 -8.90
CA LYS A 78 4.13 -12.73 -10.35
C LYS A 78 4.33 -11.42 -11.14
N LYS A 79 4.10 -10.26 -10.51
CA LYS A 79 4.32 -8.93 -11.11
C LYS A 79 5.78 -8.51 -11.03
N CYS A 80 6.50 -8.94 -9.99
CA CYS A 80 7.92 -8.66 -9.79
C CYS A 80 8.85 -9.55 -10.63
N PHE A 81 8.41 -10.79 -10.93
CA PHE A 81 9.23 -11.82 -11.56
C PHE A 81 8.47 -12.45 -12.73
N GLU A 82 8.97 -12.21 -13.93
CA GLU A 82 8.47 -12.87 -15.14
C GLU A 82 8.77 -14.38 -15.09
N GLY A 83 7.82 -15.20 -15.52
CA GLY A 83 7.94 -16.66 -15.50
C GLY A 83 7.73 -17.33 -14.14
N VAL A 84 7.56 -16.57 -13.05
CA VAL A 84 7.24 -17.11 -11.72
C VAL A 84 5.76 -16.91 -11.43
N LYS A 85 5.04 -18.01 -11.22
CA LYS A 85 3.64 -17.99 -10.80
C LYS A 85 3.54 -17.78 -9.29
N ASN A 86 4.18 -18.66 -8.52
CA ASN A 86 4.17 -18.67 -7.06
C ASN A 86 5.51 -19.18 -6.51
N LEU A 87 5.82 -18.86 -5.25
CA LEU A 87 6.88 -19.51 -4.46
C LEU A 87 6.28 -20.69 -3.69
N GLU A 88 7.00 -21.79 -3.61
CA GLU A 88 6.68 -22.86 -2.67
C GLU A 88 7.17 -22.44 -1.28
N LEU A 89 6.25 -22.26 -0.34
CA LEU A 89 6.53 -21.78 1.01
C LEU A 89 6.41 -22.90 2.03
N GLN A 90 7.42 -23.03 2.88
CA GLN A 90 7.36 -23.89 4.04
C GLN A 90 6.93 -23.07 5.27
N PRO A 91 5.88 -23.50 5.99
CA PRO A 91 5.45 -22.82 7.19
C PRO A 91 6.53 -22.92 8.28
N PRO A 92 6.61 -21.92 9.17
CA PRO A 92 7.62 -21.88 10.24
C PRO A 92 7.43 -23.07 11.19
N SER A 93 8.27 -24.10 11.05
CA SER A 93 8.25 -25.29 11.91
C SER A 93 9.17 -25.12 13.12
N GLN A 94 10.46 -24.82 12.87
CA GLN A 94 11.49 -24.63 13.89
C GLN A 94 12.07 -23.20 13.86
N ASN A 95 12.33 -22.67 12.66
CA ASN A 95 12.63 -21.25 12.48
C ASN A 95 11.32 -20.47 12.55
N ARG A 96 11.26 -19.40 13.34
CA ARG A 96 10.08 -18.49 13.44
C ARG A 96 9.86 -17.65 12.17
N ARG A 97 10.27 -18.14 11.00
CA ARG A 97 10.19 -17.46 9.71
C ARG A 97 9.77 -18.46 8.66
N TRP A 98 9.03 -17.96 7.68
CA TRP A 98 8.70 -18.70 6.49
C TRP A 98 9.92 -18.85 5.60
N GLU A 99 10.05 -20.00 4.96
CA GLU A 99 11.14 -20.31 4.06
C GLU A 99 10.58 -20.59 2.66
N ALA A 100 11.18 -19.98 1.63
CA ALA A 100 10.84 -20.29 0.25
C ALA A 100 11.74 -21.44 -0.22
N ILE A 101 11.15 -22.60 -0.48
CA ILE A 101 11.86 -23.85 -0.82
C ILE A 101 11.91 -24.13 -2.32
N GLY A 102 11.07 -23.45 -3.11
CA GLY A 102 10.96 -23.64 -4.55
C GLY A 102 10.29 -22.48 -5.28
N LEU A 103 10.45 -22.46 -6.61
CA LEU A 103 9.80 -21.54 -7.53
C LEU A 103 8.88 -22.35 -8.45
N ILE A 104 7.61 -21.97 -8.52
CA ILE A 104 6.62 -22.59 -9.41
C ILE A 104 6.49 -21.70 -10.63
N ALA A 105 6.83 -22.25 -11.80
CA ALA A 105 6.70 -21.56 -13.08
C ALA A 105 5.24 -21.51 -13.56
N HIS A 106 4.98 -20.71 -14.59
CA HIS A 106 3.65 -20.60 -15.19
C HIS A 106 3.20 -21.87 -15.96
N ASP A 107 4.14 -22.76 -16.29
CA ASP A 107 3.91 -24.00 -17.05
C ASP A 107 3.64 -25.20 -16.14
N GLN A 108 2.36 -25.39 -15.81
CA GLN A 108 1.76 -26.71 -15.59
C GLN A 108 0.32 -26.64 -16.12
N GLU A 109 0.09 -27.31 -17.25
CA GLU A 109 -1.21 -27.92 -17.57
C GLU A 109 -1.60 -28.91 -16.47
#